data_AF-A0AAD7U5H3-F1
#
_entry.id   AF-A0AAD7U5H3-F1
#
_cell.length_a   1.000
_cell.length_b   1.000
_cell.length_c   1.000
_cell.angle_alpha   90.00
_cell.angle_beta   90.00
_cell.angle_gamma   90.00
#
_symmetry.space_group_name_H-M   'P 1'
#
loop_
_entity.id
_entity.type
_entity.pdbx_description
1 polymer ?
#
loop_
_entity_poly.entity_id
_entity_poly.type
_entity_poly.pdbx_seq_one_letter_code
_entity_poly.pdbx_strand_id
1 'polypeptide(L)'
;MDLEKAGLDDGDPKAMCELGARYSTQVGIGLDRDDDKATFWYRKAAESGFVPAQHNYGVMLDRNGDHAGALVWFEKAAEAGMPDAIHALGQLWHSGFHKNGRWVRDMPKALTYYEKADALGYLPAKRSLAQLQKDMARVGLSSSSP
;
A
#
# COMPACT_ATOMS: atom_id res chain seq x y z
N MET A 1 25.32 -16.14 -11.92
CA MET A 1 23.90 -16.30 -12.29
C MET A 1 23.27 -14.93 -12.18
N ASP A 2 22.76 -14.39 -13.28
CA ASP A 2 22.15 -13.06 -13.32
C ASP A 2 20.85 -13.11 -12.50
N LEU A 3 20.77 -12.38 -11.38
CA LEU A 3 19.56 -12.26 -10.55
C LEU A 3 18.34 -11.79 -11.38
N GLU A 4 18.60 -11.04 -12.44
CA GLU A 4 17.59 -10.60 -13.41
C GLU A 4 17.05 -11.75 -14.25
N LYS A 5 17.84 -12.78 -14.57
CA LYS A 5 17.38 -14.01 -15.26
C LYS A 5 16.55 -14.90 -14.36
N ALA A 6 16.88 -14.99 -13.06
CA ALA A 6 16.11 -15.77 -12.09
C ALA A 6 14.68 -15.22 -11.88
N GLY A 7 14.45 -13.91 -12.06
CA GLY A 7 13.10 -13.31 -12.07
C GLY A 7 12.37 -13.44 -13.42
N LEU A 8 13.08 -13.85 -14.48
CA LEU A 8 12.55 -14.01 -15.84
C LEU A 8 12.20 -15.47 -16.18
N ASP A 9 12.75 -16.45 -15.46
CA ASP A 9 12.77 -17.84 -15.93
C ASP A 9 11.38 -18.51 -16.03
N ASP A 10 10.28 -17.93 -15.53
CA ASP A 10 8.91 -18.44 -15.81
C ASP A 10 7.79 -17.37 -15.88
N GLY A 11 8.12 -16.06 -15.80
CA GLY A 11 7.06 -15.05 -15.67
C GLY A 11 6.29 -15.14 -14.34
N ASP A 12 6.80 -15.86 -13.33
CA ASP A 12 6.17 -16.04 -12.02
C ASP A 12 6.08 -14.69 -11.28
N PRO A 13 4.86 -14.18 -11.03
CA PRO A 13 4.65 -12.93 -10.33
C PRO A 13 5.24 -12.91 -8.91
N LYS A 14 5.31 -14.08 -8.26
CA LYS A 14 5.89 -14.19 -6.93
C LYS A 14 7.40 -13.96 -6.97
N ALA A 15 8.11 -14.59 -7.90
CA ALA A 15 9.54 -14.38 -8.10
C ALA A 15 9.87 -12.92 -8.44
N MET A 16 9.06 -12.27 -9.29
CA MET A 16 9.19 -10.85 -9.58
C MET A 16 8.97 -9.98 -8.34
N CYS A 17 7.95 -10.29 -7.52
CA CYS A 17 7.71 -9.58 -6.26
C CYS A 17 8.88 -9.75 -5.27
N GLU A 18 9.44 -10.95 -5.16
CA GLU A 18 10.60 -11.21 -4.30
C GLU A 18 11.84 -10.46 -4.80
N LEU A 19 12.04 -10.38 -6.11
CA LEU A 19 13.12 -9.60 -6.70
C LEU A 19 12.95 -8.11 -6.41
N GLY A 20 11.72 -7.59 -6.52
CA GLY A 20 11.39 -6.24 -6.09
C GLY A 20 11.72 -5.97 -4.62
N ALA A 21 11.43 -6.93 -3.74
CA ALA A 21 11.74 -6.84 -2.30
C ALA A 21 13.24 -6.82 -2.01
N ARG A 22 14.03 -7.59 -2.77
CA ARG A 22 15.50 -7.58 -2.67
C ARG A 22 16.07 -6.21 -3.05
N TYR A 23 15.59 -5.60 -4.14
CA TYR A 23 16.03 -4.25 -4.52
C TYR A 23 15.53 -3.15 -3.58
N SER A 24 14.37 -3.35 -2.95
CA SER A 24 13.76 -2.41 -1.99
C SER A 24 14.42 -2.41 -0.62
N THR A 25 15.22 -3.43 -0.27
CA THR A 25 15.80 -3.60 1.06
C THR A 25 17.32 -3.53 1.02
N GLN A 26 17.94 -3.07 2.12
CA GLN A 26 19.40 -2.96 2.23
C GLN A 26 20.04 -4.24 2.81
N VAL A 27 19.25 -5.28 3.08
CA VAL A 27 19.69 -6.48 3.81
C VAL A 27 19.77 -7.68 2.87
N GLY A 28 20.97 -7.94 2.35
CA GLY A 28 21.40 -9.26 1.88
C GLY A 28 21.73 -9.39 0.39
N ILE A 29 22.89 -10.03 0.13
CA ILE A 29 23.51 -10.48 -1.14
C ILE A 29 23.92 -9.39 -2.16
N GLY A 30 24.77 -8.44 -1.74
CA GLY A 30 25.60 -7.65 -2.66
C GLY A 30 24.84 -6.80 -3.70
N LEU A 31 23.55 -6.57 -3.47
CA LEU A 31 22.72 -5.64 -4.23
C LEU A 31 22.61 -4.36 -3.42
N ASP A 32 23.01 -3.25 -4.02
CA ASP A 32 22.68 -1.94 -3.49
C ASP A 32 21.16 -1.72 -3.61
N ARG A 33 20.59 -1.02 -2.63
CA ARG A 33 19.18 -0.62 -2.70
C ARG A 33 18.95 0.20 -3.96
N ASP A 34 17.97 -0.23 -4.76
CA ASP A 34 17.62 0.38 -6.03
C ASP A 34 16.09 0.46 -6.13
N ASP A 35 15.55 1.60 -5.70
CA ASP A 35 14.11 1.82 -5.64
C ASP A 35 13.48 1.81 -7.05
N ASP A 36 14.23 2.14 -8.11
CA ASP A 36 13.75 2.11 -9.50
C ASP A 36 13.59 0.66 -9.99
N LYS A 37 14.59 -0.19 -9.74
CA LYS A 37 14.48 -1.63 -10.02
C LYS A 37 13.41 -2.30 -9.19
N ALA A 38 13.29 -1.94 -7.91
CA ALA A 38 12.22 -2.45 -7.06
C ALA A 38 10.84 -2.11 -7.64
N THR A 39 10.64 -0.84 -8.00
CA THR A 39 9.40 -0.35 -8.61
C THR A 39 9.09 -1.08 -9.92
N PHE A 40 10.10 -1.30 -10.77
CA PHE A 40 9.94 -2.02 -12.02
C PHE A 40 9.42 -3.45 -11.82
N TRP A 41 10.03 -4.20 -10.89
CA TRP A 41 9.66 -5.60 -10.64
C TRP A 41 8.32 -5.72 -9.92
N TYR A 42 8.04 -4.85 -8.94
CA TYR A 42 6.74 -4.81 -8.30
C TYR A 42 5.63 -4.45 -9.28
N ARG A 43 5.84 -3.51 -10.20
CA ARG A 43 4.85 -3.18 -11.23
C ARG A 43 4.53 -4.39 -12.09
N LYS A 44 5.53 -5.08 -12.63
CA LYS A 44 5.32 -6.27 -13.47
C LYS A 44 4.53 -7.36 -12.74
N ALA A 45 4.89 -7.65 -11.49
CA ALA A 45 4.17 -8.60 -10.67
C ALA A 45 2.74 -8.12 -10.36
N ALA A 46 2.54 -6.84 -10.06
CA ALA A 46 1.23 -6.26 -9.77
C ALA A 46 0.28 -6.31 -10.97
N GLU A 47 0.80 -6.06 -12.17
CA GLU A 47 0.07 -6.12 -13.45
C GLU A 47 -0.45 -7.52 -13.78
N SER A 48 0.23 -8.58 -13.29
CA SER A 48 -0.24 -9.96 -13.41
C SER A 48 -1.37 -10.34 -12.43
N GLY A 49 -1.74 -9.44 -11.50
CA GLY A 49 -2.75 -9.69 -10.48
C GLY A 49 -2.20 -10.20 -9.14
N PHE A 50 -0.88 -10.27 -8.97
CA PHE A 50 -0.29 -10.75 -7.72
C PHE A 50 -0.47 -9.75 -6.59
N VAL A 51 -1.37 -10.08 -5.66
CA VAL A 51 -1.86 -9.17 -4.60
C VAL A 51 -0.72 -8.56 -3.75
N PRO A 52 0.30 -9.31 -3.29
CA PRO A 52 1.41 -8.70 -2.55
C PRO A 52 2.19 -7.66 -3.35
N ALA A 53 2.35 -7.88 -4.65
CA ALA A 53 3.02 -6.93 -5.52
C ALA A 53 2.16 -5.69 -5.78
N GLN A 54 0.83 -5.82 -5.86
CA GLN A 54 -0.07 -4.67 -5.96
C GLN A 54 0.09 -3.75 -4.75
N HIS A 55 0.11 -4.30 -3.54
CA HIS A 55 0.40 -3.52 -2.34
C HIS A 55 1.80 -2.89 -2.39
N ASN A 56 2.84 -3.68 -2.65
CA ASN A 56 4.22 -3.17 -2.66
C ASN A 56 4.45 -2.10 -3.74
N TYR A 57 3.84 -2.24 -4.92
CA TYR A 57 3.89 -1.22 -5.96
C TYR A 57 3.16 0.05 -5.53
N GLY A 58 2.00 -0.07 -4.88
CA GLY A 58 1.32 1.06 -4.26
C GLY A 58 2.19 1.79 -3.24
N VAL A 59 2.93 1.05 -2.39
CA VAL A 59 3.90 1.65 -1.44
C VAL A 59 5.01 2.40 -2.17
N MET A 60 5.54 1.88 -3.27
CA MET A 60 6.58 2.58 -4.05
C MET A 60 6.04 3.89 -4.66
N LEU A 61 4.82 3.88 -5.19
CA LEU A 61 4.17 5.09 -5.73
C LEU A 61 3.93 6.13 -4.63
N ASP A 62 3.42 5.71 -3.49
CA ASP A 62 3.15 6.58 -2.34
C ASP A 62 4.42 7.28 -1.83
N ARG A 63 5.52 6.50 -1.70
CA ARG A 63 6.84 7.01 -1.31
C ARG A 63 7.42 8.01 -2.31
N ASN A 64 7.07 7.88 -3.59
CA ASN A 64 7.47 8.79 -4.65
C ASN A 64 6.50 9.98 -4.81
N GLY A 65 5.49 10.11 -3.94
CA GLY A 65 4.51 11.20 -3.95
C GLY A 65 3.34 11.00 -4.91
N ASP A 66 3.28 9.88 -5.64
CA ASP A 66 2.13 9.52 -6.47
C ASP A 66 1.05 8.79 -5.64
N HIS A 67 0.48 9.53 -4.69
CA HIS A 67 -0.59 9.04 -3.82
C HIS A 67 -1.85 8.61 -4.61
N ALA A 68 -2.12 9.26 -5.74
CA ALA A 68 -3.27 8.93 -6.58
C ALA A 68 -3.06 7.61 -7.33
N GLY A 69 -1.85 7.36 -7.83
CA GLY A 69 -1.46 6.05 -8.37
C GLY A 69 -1.45 4.97 -7.28
N ALA A 70 -0.91 5.27 -6.09
CA ALA A 70 -0.90 4.36 -4.96
C ALA A 70 -2.32 3.91 -4.56
N LEU A 71 -3.27 4.86 -4.52
CA LEU A 71 -4.69 4.59 -4.24
C LEU A 71 -5.23 3.47 -5.14
N VAL A 72 -4.98 3.54 -6.46
CA VAL A 72 -5.48 2.55 -7.42
C VAL A 72 -4.95 1.15 -7.13
N TRP A 73 -3.67 1.04 -6.79
CA TRP A 73 -3.06 -0.27 -6.51
C TRP A 73 -3.42 -0.83 -5.14
N PHE A 74 -3.58 0.04 -4.13
CA PHE A 74 -4.12 -0.36 -2.85
C PHE A 74 -5.58 -0.79 -2.94
N GLU A 75 -6.42 -0.14 -3.76
CA GLU A 75 -7.81 -0.56 -4.00
C GLU A 75 -7.85 -2.00 -4.56
N LYS A 76 -7.04 -2.30 -5.58
CA LYS A 76 -6.94 -3.67 -6.13
C LYS A 76 -6.52 -4.71 -5.08
N ALA A 77 -5.49 -4.41 -4.28
CA ALA A 77 -5.04 -5.34 -3.25
C ALA A 77 -6.07 -5.50 -2.11
N ALA A 78 -6.78 -4.43 -1.77
CA ALA A 78 -7.82 -4.42 -0.74
C ALA A 78 -9.09 -5.16 -1.18
N GLU A 79 -9.43 -5.16 -2.47
CA GLU A 79 -10.50 -5.98 -3.06
C GLU A 79 -10.22 -7.48 -2.88
N ALA A 80 -8.95 -7.88 -2.97
CA ALA A 80 -8.51 -9.23 -2.66
C ALA A 80 -8.40 -9.54 -1.15
N GLY A 81 -8.80 -8.61 -0.28
CA GLY A 81 -8.85 -8.80 1.16
C GLY A 81 -7.51 -8.64 1.89
N MET A 82 -6.49 -8.06 1.26
CA MET A 82 -5.20 -7.83 1.89
C MET A 82 -5.30 -6.77 3.01
N PRO A 83 -5.07 -7.13 4.30
CA PRO A 83 -5.26 -6.20 5.40
C PRO A 83 -4.30 -5.00 5.36
N ASP A 84 -3.05 -5.20 4.92
CA ASP A 84 -2.06 -4.14 4.75
C ASP A 84 -2.51 -3.07 3.74
N ALA A 85 -3.12 -3.49 2.62
CA ALA A 85 -3.64 -2.59 1.60
C ALA A 85 -4.89 -1.85 2.08
N ILE A 86 -5.79 -2.54 2.78
CA ILE A 86 -6.98 -1.92 3.41
C ILE A 86 -6.53 -0.82 4.39
N HIS A 87 -5.52 -1.10 5.21
CA HIS A 87 -4.96 -0.12 6.14
C HIS A 87 -4.30 1.05 5.43
N ALA A 88 -3.54 0.80 4.35
CA ALA A 88 -2.91 1.85 3.54
C ALA A 88 -3.95 2.80 2.91
N LEU A 89 -5.10 2.28 2.45
CA LEU A 89 -6.22 3.12 2.02
C LEU A 89 -6.72 4.02 3.16
N GLY A 90 -6.88 3.46 4.36
CA GLY A 90 -7.24 4.23 5.55
C GLY A 90 -6.27 5.38 5.82
N GLN A 91 -4.97 5.13 5.66
CA GLN A 91 -3.93 6.17 5.82
C GLN A 91 -4.08 7.28 4.78
N LEU A 92 -4.23 6.94 3.50
CA LEU A 92 -4.40 7.93 2.42
C LEU A 92 -5.61 8.83 2.67
N TRP A 93 -6.76 8.27 3.05
CA TRP A 93 -7.96 9.05 3.33
C TRP A 93 -7.86 9.86 4.63
N HIS A 94 -7.09 9.38 5.62
CA HIS A 94 -6.84 10.06 6.89
C HIS A 94 -5.87 11.25 6.75
N SER A 95 -4.77 11.10 6.00
CA SER A 95 -3.81 12.19 5.74
C SER A 95 -4.30 13.16 4.68
N GLY A 96 -5.06 12.65 3.72
CA GLY A 96 -5.39 13.34 2.48
C GLY A 96 -4.24 13.29 1.46
N PHE A 97 -4.59 13.55 0.20
CA PHE A 97 -3.67 13.53 -0.94
C PHE A 97 -4.19 14.41 -2.08
N HIS A 98 -3.36 14.68 -3.09
CA HIS A 98 -3.83 15.36 -4.30
C HIS A 98 -4.33 14.36 -5.34
N LYS A 99 -5.52 14.61 -5.88
CA LYS A 99 -6.09 13.87 -7.02
C LYS A 99 -6.61 14.89 -8.04
N ASN A 100 -6.10 14.82 -9.27
CA ASN A 100 -6.49 15.72 -10.37
C ASN A 100 -6.38 17.22 -9.99
N GLY A 101 -5.27 17.61 -9.34
CA GLY A 101 -5.00 18.99 -8.92
C GLY A 101 -5.78 19.46 -7.69
N ARG A 102 -6.63 18.62 -7.08
CA ARG A 102 -7.39 18.96 -5.88
C ARG A 102 -6.90 18.16 -4.69
N TRP A 103 -6.74 18.83 -3.54
CA TRP A 103 -6.51 18.14 -2.28
C TRP A 103 -7.81 17.47 -1.83
N VAL A 104 -7.73 16.18 -1.51
CA VAL A 104 -8.85 15.35 -1.06
C VAL A 104 -8.50 14.69 0.27
N ARG A 105 -9.46 14.63 1.19
CA ARG A 105 -9.34 13.95 2.49
C ARG A 105 -10.73 13.56 2.97
N ASP A 106 -10.84 12.38 3.58
CA ASP A 106 -12.12 11.84 4.03
C ASP A 106 -11.93 10.97 5.28
N MET A 107 -12.13 11.58 6.46
CA MET A 107 -11.95 10.89 7.75
C MET A 107 -13.00 9.77 7.97
N PRO A 108 -14.29 9.94 7.64
CA PRO A 108 -15.25 8.84 7.67
C PRO A 108 -14.86 7.64 6.79
N LYS A 109 -14.35 7.89 5.58
CA LYS A 109 -13.86 6.82 4.70
C LYS A 109 -12.62 6.15 5.29
N ALA A 110 -11.71 6.92 5.88
CA ALA A 110 -10.56 6.37 6.59
C ALA A 110 -10.98 5.46 7.77
N LEU A 111 -12.00 5.87 8.52
CA LEU A 111 -12.55 5.09 9.64
C LEU A 111 -13.05 3.74 9.16
N THR A 112 -13.85 3.73 8.09
CA THR A 112 -14.38 2.50 7.47
C THR A 112 -13.26 1.52 7.10
N TYR A 113 -12.17 2.03 6.52
CA TYR A 113 -11.03 1.18 6.16
C TYR A 113 -10.27 0.64 7.38
N TYR A 114 -10.05 1.48 8.41
CA TYR A 114 -9.39 1.02 9.63
C TYR A 114 -10.23 -0.01 10.39
N GLU A 115 -11.54 0.17 10.48
CA GLU A 115 -12.45 -0.83 11.06
C GLU A 115 -12.43 -2.14 10.28
N LYS A 116 -12.43 -2.07 8.95
CA LYS A 116 -12.30 -3.27 8.09
C LYS A 116 -10.98 -3.99 8.32
N ALA A 117 -9.86 -3.27 8.43
CA ALA A 117 -8.55 -3.88 8.71
C ALA A 117 -8.48 -4.48 10.12
N ASP A 118 -9.06 -3.82 11.12
CA ASP A 118 -9.13 -4.34 12.50
C ASP A 118 -10.00 -5.61 12.59
N ALA A 119 -11.13 -5.66 11.88
CA ALA A 119 -11.98 -6.84 11.79
C ALA A 119 -11.26 -8.05 11.18
N LEU A 120 -10.24 -7.82 10.35
CA LEU A 120 -9.35 -8.87 9.80
C LEU A 120 -8.18 -9.21 10.75
N GLY A 121 -8.13 -8.62 11.94
CA GLY A 121 -7.09 -8.86 12.94
C GLY A 121 -5.78 -8.11 12.68
N TYR A 122 -5.76 -7.11 11.78
CA TYR A 122 -4.55 -6.37 11.46
C TYR A 122 -4.16 -5.40 12.60
N LEU A 123 -3.17 -5.79 13.39
CA LEU A 123 -2.78 -5.08 14.62
C LEU A 123 -2.47 -3.58 14.43
N PRO A 124 -1.80 -3.13 13.35
CA PRO A 124 -1.54 -1.71 13.14
C PRO A 124 -2.81 -0.86 12.98
N ALA A 125 -3.94 -1.46 12.57
CA ALA A 125 -5.21 -0.76 12.41
C ALA A 125 -5.70 -0.14 13.71
N LYS A 126 -5.58 -0.84 14.85
CA LYS A 126 -6.03 -0.34 16.17
C LYS A 126 -5.39 0.99 16.55
N ARG A 127 -4.08 1.11 16.30
CA ARG A 127 -3.34 2.35 16.58
C ARG A 127 -3.81 3.49 15.70
N SER A 128 -3.99 3.23 14.40
CA SER A 128 -4.47 4.24 13.46
C SER A 128 -5.91 4.66 13.74
N LEU A 129 -6.78 3.72 14.11
CA LEU A 129 -8.18 3.97 14.49
C LEU A 129 -8.26 4.87 15.73
N ALA A 130 -7.49 4.57 16.77
CA ALA A 130 -7.43 5.40 17.97
C ALA A 130 -6.91 6.83 17.68
N GLN A 131 -5.94 6.96 16.76
CA GLN A 131 -5.44 8.27 16.33
C GLN A 131 -6.49 9.04 15.51
N LEU A 132 -7.15 8.38 14.56
CA LEU A 132 -8.18 8.97 13.73
C LEU A 132 -9.35 9.49 14.57
N GLN A 133 -9.83 8.71 15.55
CA GLN A 133 -10.92 9.12 16.44
C GLN A 133 -10.58 10.41 17.22
N LYS A 134 -9.34 10.56 17.68
CA LYS A 134 -8.87 11.80 18.32
C LYS A 134 -8.89 12.97 17.35
N ASP A 135 -8.46 12.76 16.10
CA ASP A 135 -8.43 13.80 15.09
C ASP A 135 -9.85 14.21 14.67
N MET A 136 -10.77 13.25 14.52
CA MET A 136 -12.18 13.51 14.25
C MET A 136 -12.84 14.32 15.38
N ALA A 137 -12.59 13.96 16.64
CA ALA A 137 -13.09 14.69 17.80
C ALA A 137 -12.60 16.15 17.84
N ARG A 138 -11.34 16.41 17.46
CA ARG A 138 -10.78 17.78 17.40
C ARG A 138 -11.47 18.67 16.38
N VAL A 139 -12.00 18.09 15.31
CA VAL A 139 -12.71 18.84 14.25
C VAL A 139 -14.23 18.72 14.36
N GLY A 140 -14.74 18.18 15.46
CA GLY A 140 -16.19 18.04 15.71
C GLY A 140 -16.88 16.99 14.84
N LEU A 141 -16.14 16.07 14.22
CA LEU A 141 -16.71 14.91 13.53
C LEU A 141 -16.95 13.81 14.55
N SER A 142 -18.22 13.42 14.79
CA SER A 142 -18.53 12.24 15.60
C SER A 142 -18.37 10.97 14.76
N SER A 143 -17.87 9.90 15.39
CA SER A 143 -17.95 8.54 14.85
C SER A 143 -19.40 8.05 14.96
N SER A 144 -20.29 8.64 14.17
CA SER A 144 -21.67 8.14 14.07
C SER A 144 -21.63 6.91 13.17
N SER A 145 -21.35 5.75 13.73
CA SER A 145 -21.87 4.51 13.13
C SER A 145 -23.39 4.52 13.36
N PRO A 146 -24.22 4.29 12.32
CA PRO A 146 -25.68 4.20 12.48
C PRO A 146 -26.09 3.05 13.42
#